data_AF-A0A924M5I2-F1
#
_entry.id   AF-A0A924M5I2-F1
#
_cell.length_a   1.000
_cell.length_b   1.000
_cell.length_c   1.000
_cell.angle_alpha   90.00
_cell.angle_beta   90.00
_cell.angle_gamma   90.00
#
_symmetry.space_group_name_H-M   'P 1'
#
loop_
_entity.id
_entity.type
_entity.pdbx_description
1 polymer ?
#
loop_
_entity_poly.entity_id
_entity_poly.type
_entity_poly.pdbx_seq_one_letter_code
_entity_poly.pdbx_strand_id
1 'polypeptide(L)'
;MPSKTDWPRLNDNAQPKASTRSHPEADVKHIVRGLVRRGLTPQPSKASISLRVDQDVLEWFKAQGTGYQTRINTVLRAFRDASI
;
A
#
# COMPACT_ATOMS: atom_id res chain seq x y z
N MET A 1 26.57 -2.49 18.97
CA MET A 1 25.94 -2.79 20.27
C MET A 1 24.52 -3.28 20.00
N PRO A 2 24.12 -4.49 20.43
CA PRO A 2 22.78 -5.00 20.14
C PRO A 2 21.73 -4.33 21.03
N SER A 3 20.63 -3.87 20.43
CA SER A 3 19.51 -3.20 21.09
C SER A 3 18.75 -4.16 22.01
N LYS A 4 18.38 -3.67 23.20
CA LYS A 4 17.72 -4.39 24.31
C LYS A 4 16.23 -4.70 24.08
N THR A 5 15.81 -4.91 22.83
CA THR A 5 14.40 -5.10 22.47
C THR A 5 14.08 -6.59 22.36
N ASP A 6 13.12 -7.04 23.16
CA ASP A 6 12.61 -8.41 23.17
C ASP A 6 11.60 -8.61 22.03
N TRP A 7 12.14 -8.94 20.84
CA TRP A 7 11.38 -9.15 19.59
C TRP A 7 10.33 -10.28 19.65
N PRO A 8 10.59 -11.43 20.31
CA PRO A 8 9.60 -12.49 20.48
C PRO A 8 8.27 -12.01 21.07
N ARG A 9 8.30 -11.11 22.05
CA ARG A 9 7.10 -10.59 22.72
C ARG A 9 6.21 -9.74 21.79
N LEU A 10 6.81 -9.09 20.80
CA LEU A 10 6.09 -8.24 19.85
C LEU A 10 5.43 -9.03 18.72
N ASN A 11 5.95 -10.22 18.41
CA ASN A 11 5.43 -11.06 17.33
C ASN A 11 4.25 -11.94 17.76
N ASP A 12 3.95 -12.02 19.06
CA ASP A 12 2.75 -12.69 19.55
C ASP A 12 1.50 -11.85 19.21
N ASN A 13 0.91 -12.14 18.05
CA ASN A 13 -0.28 -11.50 17.50
C ASN A 13 -1.58 -11.83 18.27
N ALA A 14 -1.50 -12.12 19.57
CA ALA A 14 -2.59 -12.68 20.36
C ALA A 14 -3.61 -11.64 20.90
N GLN A 15 -3.45 -10.35 20.59
CA GLN A 15 -4.41 -9.35 21.03
C GLN A 15 -5.16 -8.75 19.85
N PRO A 16 -6.46 -9.03 19.66
CA PRO A 16 -7.30 -8.17 18.84
C PRO A 16 -7.18 -6.76 19.41
N LYS A 17 -6.72 -5.80 18.60
CA LYS A 17 -6.55 -4.40 19.01
C LYS A 17 -7.93 -3.78 19.26
N ALA A 18 -8.57 -4.14 20.37
CA ALA A 18 -9.78 -3.51 20.85
C ALA A 18 -9.43 -2.07 21.26
N SER A 19 -10.21 -1.12 20.77
CA SER A 19 -10.02 0.32 20.95
C SER A 19 -9.58 0.67 22.36
N THR A 20 -8.31 1.08 22.53
CA THR A 20 -7.81 1.56 23.80
C THR A 20 -8.52 2.87 24.13
N ARG A 21 -9.12 2.97 25.32
CA ARG A 21 -9.89 4.13 25.83
C ARG A 21 -9.14 5.47 25.71
N SER A 22 -7.83 5.42 25.51
CA SER A 22 -6.92 6.56 25.35
C SER A 22 -6.95 7.25 23.98
N HIS A 23 -7.50 6.62 22.92
CA HIS A 23 -7.56 7.20 21.57
C HIS A 23 -8.94 6.94 20.93
N PRO A 24 -10.01 7.65 21.36
CA PRO A 24 -11.36 7.48 20.82
C PRO A 24 -11.49 7.85 19.32
N GLU A 25 -10.57 8.65 18.79
CA GLU A 25 -10.47 9.03 17.38
C GLU A 25 -9.98 7.89 16.47
N ALA A 26 -9.33 6.87 17.04
CA ALA A 26 -8.91 5.67 16.33
C ALA A 26 -10.05 4.65 16.19
N ASP A 27 -11.25 4.96 16.68
CA ASP A 27 -12.43 4.14 16.46
C ASP A 27 -12.77 4.09 14.95
N VAL A 28 -12.98 2.89 14.43
CA VAL A 28 -13.26 2.61 13.01
C VAL A 28 -14.42 3.47 12.50
N LYS A 29 -15.41 3.72 13.37
CA LYS A 29 -16.57 4.59 13.05
C LYS A 29 -16.17 6.05 12.81
N HIS A 30 -15.20 6.58 13.54
CA HIS A 30 -14.71 7.94 13.37
C HIS A 30 -13.88 8.08 12.08
N ILE A 31 -13.06 7.09 11.78
CA ILE A 31 -12.26 7.04 10.54
C ILE A 31 -13.18 6.98 9.31
N VAL A 32 -14.15 6.07 9.32
CA VAL A 32 -15.13 5.93 8.23
C VAL A 32 -15.94 7.21 8.05
N ARG A 33 -16.41 7.83 9.16
CA ARG A 33 -17.16 9.09 9.09
C ARG A 33 -16.32 10.26 8.58
N GLY A 34 -15.03 10.29 8.90
CA GLY A 34 -14.07 11.28 8.39
C GLY A 34 -13.83 11.13 6.88
N LEU A 35 -13.64 9.89 6.40
CA LEU A 35 -13.48 9.58 4.97
C LEU A 35 -14.70 10.01 4.13
N VAL A 36 -15.91 9.73 4.64
CA VAL A 36 -17.18 10.06 3.95
C VAL A 36 -17.43 11.57 3.89
N ARG A 37 -17.13 12.32 4.95
CA ARG A 37 -17.31 13.79 4.95
C ARG A 37 -16.33 14.54 4.05
N ARG A 38 -15.17 13.93 3.74
CA ARG A 38 -14.06 14.61 3.04
C ARG A 38 -14.02 14.32 1.54
N GLY A 39 -15.08 13.74 0.98
CA GLY A 39 -15.28 13.68 -0.47
C GLY A 39 -14.20 12.91 -1.23
N LEU A 40 -13.65 11.86 -0.64
CA LEU A 40 -12.77 10.96 -1.38
C LEU A 40 -13.61 10.22 -2.41
N THR A 41 -13.56 10.67 -3.66
CA THR A 41 -14.11 9.92 -4.78
C THR A 41 -13.44 8.55 -4.82
N PRO A 42 -14.21 7.44 -4.74
CA PRO A 42 -13.63 6.11 -4.82
C PRO A 42 -12.93 5.96 -6.18
N GLN A 43 -11.60 5.86 -6.14
CA GLN A 43 -10.81 5.56 -7.34
C GLN A 43 -11.21 4.16 -7.82
N PRO A 44 -11.48 3.96 -9.12
CA PRO A 44 -11.74 2.62 -9.64
C PRO A 44 -10.59 1.68 -9.30
N SER A 45 -10.93 0.48 -8.83
CA SER A 45 -9.95 -0.55 -8.51
C SER A 45 -9.11 -0.90 -9.74
N LYS A 46 -7.82 -1.15 -9.52
CA LYS A 46 -6.91 -1.60 -10.58
C LYS A 46 -7.36 -2.97 -11.08
N ALA A 47 -7.44 -3.15 -12.40
CA ALA A 47 -7.66 -4.46 -13.00
C ALA A 47 -6.39 -5.31 -12.88
N SER A 48 -6.54 -6.55 -12.42
CA SER A 48 -5.46 -7.55 -12.45
C SER A 48 -5.46 -8.22 -13.82
N ILE A 49 -4.35 -8.10 -14.54
CA ILE A 49 -4.15 -8.74 -15.84
C ILE A 49 -2.85 -9.52 -15.83
N SER A 50 -2.80 -10.60 -16.62
CA SER A 50 -1.55 -11.30 -16.92
C SER A 50 -0.95 -10.70 -18.19
N LEU A 51 0.16 -9.98 -18.06
CA LEU A 51 0.90 -9.36 -19.15
C LEU A 51 2.29 -9.98 -19.24
N ARG A 52 2.74 -10.30 -20.44
CA ARG A 52 4.13 -10.71 -20.71
C ARG A 52 4.97 -9.47 -20.99
N VAL A 53 6.15 -9.43 -20.40
CA VAL A 53 7.15 -8.36 -20.54
C VAL A 53 8.49 -9.04 -20.76
N ASP A 54 9.38 -8.42 -21.52
CA ASP A 54 10.72 -8.92 -21.73
C ASP A 54 11.50 -9.02 -20.41
N GLN A 55 12.40 -10.00 -20.34
CA GLN A 55 13.12 -10.36 -19.11
C GLN A 55 14.03 -9.23 -18.63
N ASP A 56 14.75 -8.60 -19.55
CA ASP A 56 15.67 -7.47 -19.29
C ASP A 56 14.92 -6.25 -18.74
N VAL A 57 13.75 -5.93 -19.30
CA VAL A 57 12.88 -4.86 -18.82
C VAL A 57 12.41 -5.17 -17.40
N LEU A 58 11.97 -6.41 -17.13
CA LEU A 58 11.52 -6.81 -15.80
C LEU A 58 12.67 -6.75 -14.78
N GLU A 59 13.87 -7.18 -15.15
CA GLU A 59 15.06 -7.12 -14.29
C GLU A 59 15.46 -5.68 -13.98
N TRP A 60 15.42 -4.79 -14.97
CA TRP A 60 15.72 -3.37 -14.77
C TRP A 60 14.75 -2.72 -13.76
N PHE A 61 13.45 -3.00 -13.88
CA PHE A 61 12.45 -2.51 -12.93
C PHE A 61 12.60 -3.14 -11.53
N LYS A 62 13.01 -4.41 -11.43
CA LYS A 62 13.27 -5.07 -10.14
C LYS A 62 14.52 -4.53 -9.45
N ALA A 63 15.60 -4.26 -10.19
CA ALA A 63 16.85 -3.69 -9.66
C ALA A 63 16.63 -2.33 -8.98
N GLN A 64 15.58 -1.64 -9.41
CA GLN A 64 15.11 -0.36 -8.91
C GLN A 64 14.45 -0.41 -7.50
N GLY A 65 14.27 -1.60 -6.94
CA GLY A 65 13.80 -1.83 -5.57
C GLY A 65 12.30 -2.13 -5.46
N THR A 66 11.77 -1.96 -4.25
CA THR A 66 10.37 -2.24 -3.96
C THR A 66 9.43 -1.32 -4.76
N GLY A 67 8.26 -1.85 -5.13
CA GLY A 67 7.26 -1.10 -5.90
C GLY A 67 7.50 -1.08 -7.41
N TYR A 68 8.33 -1.97 -7.95
CA TYR A 68 8.59 -2.06 -9.39
C TYR A 68 7.31 -2.16 -10.24
N GLN A 69 6.30 -2.91 -9.79
CA GLN A 69 5.00 -3.01 -10.48
C GLN A 69 4.26 -1.67 -10.55
N THR A 70 4.34 -0.86 -9.48
CA THR A 70 3.76 0.48 -9.46
C THR A 70 4.46 1.37 -10.49
N ARG A 71 5.79 1.28 -10.61
CA ARG A 71 6.57 2.04 -11.60
C ARG A 71 6.23 1.63 -13.03
N ILE A 72 6.09 0.32 -13.30
CA ILE A 72 5.61 -0.18 -14.59
C ILE A 72 4.26 0.49 -14.95
N ASN A 73 3.30 0.47 -14.02
CA ASN A 73 2.00 1.12 -14.26
C ASN A 73 2.11 2.65 -14.44
N THR A 74 3.06 3.34 -13.79
CA THR A 74 3.30 4.77 -14.02
C THR A 74 3.81 5.05 -15.43
N VAL A 75 4.75 4.24 -15.94
CA VAL A 75 5.28 4.39 -17.30
C VAL A 75 4.18 4.15 -18.33
N LEU A 76 3.35 3.11 -18.15
CA LEU A 76 2.21 2.84 -19.03
C LEU A 76 1.22 4.00 -19.07
N ARG A 77 1.01 4.70 -17.95
CA ARG A 77 0.16 5.92 -17.90
C ARG A 77 0.80 7.08 -18.64
N ALA A 78 2.08 7.35 -18.39
CA ALA A 78 2.79 8.42 -19.07
C ALA A 78 2.80 8.21 -20.60
N PHE A 79 3.02 6.96 -21.05
CA PHE A 79 2.94 6.62 -22.47
C PHE A 79 1.54 6.83 -23.04
N ARG A 80 0.49 6.36 -22.34
CA ARG A 80 -0.91 6.60 -22.73
C ARG A 80 -1.20 8.09 -22.88
N ASP A 81 -0.87 8.88 -21.87
CA ASP A 81 -1.22 10.30 -21.82
C ASP A 81 -0.44 11.13 -22.85
N ALA A 82 0.76 10.68 -23.25
CA ALA A 82 1.54 11.29 -24.33
C ALA A 82 1.13 10.84 -25.74
N SER A 83 0.44 9.71 -25.87
CA SER A 83 0.02 9.14 -27.16
C SER A 83 -1.39 9.57 -27.58
N ILE A 84 -2.04 10.41 -26.79
CA ILE A 84 -3.40 10.92 -27.00
C ILE A 84 -3.33 12.42 -27.29
#